data_AF-F4CUA4-F1
#
_entry.id   AF-F4CUA4-F1
#
_cell.length_a   1.000
_cell.length_b   1.000
_cell.length_c   1.000
_cell.angle_alpha   90.00
_cell.angle_beta   90.00
_cell.angle_gamma   90.00
#
_symmetry.space_group_name_H-M   'P 1'
#
loop_
_entity.id
_entity.type
_entity.pdbx_description
1 polymer ?
#
loop_
_entity_poly.entity_id
_entity_poly.type
_entity_poly.pdbx_seq_one_letter_code
_entity_poly.pdbx_strand_id
1 'polypeptide(L)'
;MEPSATLAPFIAWLATREEDEHVRRRHRTIVEHYLVWSRTEAGPLADRRARYLAQQTNRGGRSEHVTAALARFDEFCAILSATSLPER
;
A
#
# COMPACT_ATOMS: atom_id res chain seq x y z
N MET A 1 2.16 -6.14 11.88
CA MET A 1 3.16 -5.92 10.82
C MET A 1 3.77 -4.53 11.01
N GLU A 2 5.09 -4.41 11.03
CA GLU A 2 5.83 -3.15 11.13
C GLU A 2 5.80 -2.41 9.78
N PRO A 3 5.40 -1.13 9.68
CA PRO A 3 5.30 -0.41 8.42
C PRO A 3 6.68 -0.39 7.77
N SER A 4 7.74 -0.24 8.56
CA SER A 4 9.12 -0.34 8.08
C SER A 4 9.45 -1.73 7.50
N ALA A 5 9.01 -2.82 8.14
CA ALA A 5 9.25 -4.18 7.67
C ALA A 5 8.50 -4.53 6.38
N THR A 6 7.36 -3.90 6.11
CA THR A 6 6.60 -4.09 4.85
C THR A 6 7.02 -3.10 3.76
N LEU A 7 7.35 -1.87 4.14
CA LEU A 7 7.60 -0.77 3.21
C LEU A 7 8.92 -0.94 2.48
N ALA A 8 9.99 -1.39 3.13
CA ALA A 8 11.28 -1.58 2.48
C ALA A 8 11.22 -2.65 1.35
N PRO A 9 10.68 -3.86 1.59
CA PRO A 9 10.43 -4.83 0.52
C PRO A 9 9.51 -4.31 -0.60
N PHE A 10 8.46 -3.57 -0.24
CA PHE A 10 7.57 -2.95 -1.24
C PHE A 10 8.30 -1.94 -2.12
N ILE A 11 9.16 -1.08 -1.55
CA ILE A 11 9.95 -0.10 -2.31
C ILE A 11 10.89 -0.80 -3.30
N ALA A 12 11.58 -1.85 -2.85
CA ALA A 12 12.49 -2.62 -3.70
C ALA A 12 11.74 -3.29 -4.86
N TRP A 13 10.60 -3.92 -4.59
CA TRP A 13 9.74 -4.51 -5.61
C TRP A 13 9.16 -3.45 -6.57
N LEU A 14 8.73 -2.30 -6.05
CA LEU A 14 8.16 -1.24 -6.87
C LEU A 14 9.17 -0.67 -7.88
N ALA A 15 10.46 -0.63 -7.51
CA ALA A 15 11.53 -0.23 -8.40
C ALA A 15 11.68 -1.13 -9.64
N THR A 16 11.22 -2.38 -9.58
CA THR A 16 11.23 -3.30 -10.73
C THR A 16 9.97 -3.22 -11.59
N ARG A 17 8.96 -2.46 -11.17
CA ARG A 17 7.63 -2.38 -11.83
C ARG A 17 7.32 -1.01 -12.40
N GLU A 18 7.88 0.03 -11.81
CA GLU A 18 7.60 1.42 -12.15
C GLU A 18 8.90 2.13 -12.46
N GLU A 19 9.10 2.50 -13.72
CA GLU A 19 10.32 3.18 -14.20
C GLU A 19 10.31 4.67 -13.85
N ASP A 20 9.13 5.28 -13.71
CA ASP A 20 8.97 6.69 -13.37
C ASP A 20 9.24 6.94 -11.87
N GLU A 21 10.28 7.71 -11.58
CA GLU A 21 10.68 8.04 -10.21
C GLU A 21 9.63 8.85 -9.44
N HIS A 22 8.91 9.74 -10.13
CA HIS A 22 7.86 10.55 -9.52
C HIS A 22 6.67 9.69 -9.12
N VAL A 23 6.30 8.74 -9.96
CA VAL A 23 5.26 7.75 -9.65
C VAL A 23 5.70 6.85 -8.50
N ARG A 24 6.95 6.36 -8.50
CA ARG A 24 7.51 5.56 -7.38
C ARG A 24 7.45 6.30 -6.06
N ARG A 25 7.91 7.56 -6.02
CA ARG A 25 7.88 8.39 -4.80
C ARG A 25 6.46 8.59 -4.31
N ARG A 26 5.52 8.87 -5.21
CA ARG A 26 4.11 9.05 -4.87
C ARG A 26 3.51 7.77 -4.29
N HIS A 27 3.71 6.63 -4.95
CA HIS A 27 3.21 5.34 -4.47
C HIS A 27 3.80 4.98 -3.11
N ARG A 28 5.11 5.19 -2.91
CA ARG A 28 5.77 5.01 -1.60
C ARG A 28 5.08 5.83 -0.51
N THR A 29 4.92 7.14 -0.70
CA THR A 29 4.32 8.03 0.29
C THR A 29 2.89 7.62 0.62
N ILE A 30 2.09 7.27 -0.40
CA ILE A 30 0.69 6.86 -0.19
C ILE A 30 0.61 5.55 0.59
N VAL A 31 1.44 4.56 0.26
CA VAL A 31 1.46 3.26 0.93
C VAL A 31 1.98 3.39 2.37
N GLU A 32 3.01 4.20 2.59
CA GLU A 32 3.49 4.51 3.94
C GLU A 32 2.38 5.13 4.79
N HIS A 33 1.69 6.16 4.28
CA HIS A 33 0.56 6.78 4.98
C HIS A 33 -0.57 5.79 5.24
N TYR A 34 -0.87 4.91 4.27
CA TYR A 34 -1.88 3.87 4.43
C TYR A 34 -1.51 2.87 5.53
N LEU A 35 -0.24 2.44 5.59
CA LEU A 35 0.25 1.52 6.62
C LEU A 35 0.20 2.15 8.02
N VAL A 36 0.58 3.42 8.14
CA VAL A 36 0.49 4.18 9.40
C VAL A 36 -0.97 4.34 9.83
N TRP A 37 -1.84 4.78 8.91
CA TRP A 37 -3.28 4.93 9.17
C TRP A 37 -3.94 3.60 9.56
N SER A 38 -3.58 2.51 8.89
CA SER A 38 -4.14 1.17 9.15
C SER A 38 -3.78 0.64 10.55
N ARG A 39 -2.72 1.16 11.18
CA ARG A 39 -2.35 0.80 12.56
C ARG A 39 -3.23 1.49 13.59
N THR A 40 -3.63 2.72 13.33
CA THR A 40 -4.43 3.52 14.26
C THR A 40 -5.91 3.22 14.13
N GLU A 41 -6.35 2.64 13.02
CA GLU A 41 -7.76 2.36 12.77
C GLU A 41 -8.24 1.00 13.28
N ALA A 42 -9.20 1.08 14.20
CA ALA A 42 -10.05 -0.04 14.58
C ALA A 42 -11.09 -0.31 13.46
N GLY A 43 -11.24 -1.58 13.11
CA GLY A 43 -12.27 -2.04 12.18
C GLY A 43 -11.84 -3.24 11.34
N PRO A 44 -12.80 -3.84 10.59
CA PRO A 44 -12.55 -4.99 9.74
C PRO A 44 -11.48 -4.70 8.69
N LEU A 45 -10.58 -5.67 8.47
CA LEU A 45 -9.52 -5.56 7.46
C LEU A 45 -10.08 -5.32 6.05
N ALA A 46 -11.22 -5.95 5.74
CA ALA A 46 -11.87 -5.86 4.43
C ALA A 46 -12.26 -4.42 4.05
N ASP A 47 -12.61 -3.58 5.03
CA ASP A 47 -13.13 -2.22 4.77
C ASP A 47 -12.05 -1.12 4.87
N ARG A 48 -10.84 -1.47 5.32
CA ARG A 48 -9.76 -0.49 5.56
C ARG A 48 -9.44 0.33 4.30
N ARG A 49 -9.37 -0.34 3.15
CA ARG A 49 -9.10 0.31 1.86
C ARG A 49 -10.19 1.32 1.49
N ALA A 50 -11.46 0.92 1.56
CA ALA A 50 -12.58 1.79 1.23
C ALA A 50 -12.65 3.00 2.17
N ARG A 51 -12.43 2.79 3.48
CA ARG A 51 -12.40 3.85 4.49
C ARG A 51 -11.23 4.82 4.29
N TYR A 52 -10.04 4.31 3.96
CA TYR A 52 -8.89 5.17 3.65
C TYR A 52 -9.14 5.99 2.38
N LEU A 53 -9.66 5.39 1.32
CA LEU A 53 -10.02 6.09 0.07
C LEU A 53 -11.05 7.20 0.32
N ALA A 54 -12.08 6.93 1.10
CA ALA A 54 -13.08 7.92 1.50
C ALA A 54 -12.44 9.07 2.29
N GLN A 55 -11.56 8.77 3.24
CA GLN A 55 -10.86 9.80 4.03
C GLN A 55 -9.95 10.67 3.16
N GLN A 56 -9.20 10.09 2.22
CA GLN A 56 -8.34 10.85 1.31
C GLN A 56 -9.16 11.71 0.35
N THR A 57 -10.28 11.20 -0.15
CA THR A 57 -11.18 11.95 -1.04
C THR A 57 -11.80 13.14 -0.30
N ASN A 58 -12.25 12.93 0.94
CA ASN A 58 -12.81 14.01 1.78
C ASN A 58 -11.78 15.11 2.12
N ARG A 59 -10.48 14.79 2.11
CA ARG A 59 -9.38 15.75 2.32
C ARG A 59 -8.94 16.46 1.03
N GLY A 60 -9.64 16.25 -0.09
CA GLY A 60 -9.28 16.81 -1.40
C GLY A 60 -8.12 16.06 -2.08
N GLY A 61 -7.79 14.86 -1.62
CA GLY A 61 -6.79 14.00 -2.26
C GLY A 61 -7.26 13.49 -3.62
N ARG A 62 -6.32 13.29 -4.55
CA ARG A 62 -6.61 12.69 -5.86
C ARG A 62 -6.83 11.18 -5.70
N SER A 63 -8.10 10.77 -5.68
CA SER A 63 -8.54 9.37 -5.49
C SER A 63 -7.91 8.39 -6.47
N GLU A 64 -7.64 8.81 -7.71
CA GLU A 64 -6.99 8.00 -8.74
C GLU A 64 -5.58 7.57 -8.33
N HIS A 65 -4.76 8.50 -7.84
CA HIS A 65 -3.41 8.19 -7.39
C HIS A 65 -3.40 7.27 -6.17
N VAL A 66 -4.35 7.46 -5.25
CA VAL A 66 -4.48 6.59 -4.08
C VAL A 66 -4.90 5.19 -4.50
N THR A 67 -5.85 5.09 -5.42
CA THR A 67 -6.32 3.81 -5.96
C THR A 67 -5.21 3.05 -6.68
N ALA A 68 -4.42 3.73 -7.52
CA ALA A 68 -3.30 3.13 -8.23
C ALA A 68 -2.20 2.65 -7.27
N ALA A 69 -1.82 3.46 -6.29
CA ALA A 69 -0.82 3.09 -5.29
C ALA A 69 -1.25 1.85 -4.47
N LEU A 70 -2.51 1.82 -4.03
CA LEU A 70 -3.03 0.68 -3.27
C LEU A 70 -3.20 -0.58 -4.12
N ALA A 71 -3.51 -0.46 -5.40
CA ALA A 71 -3.52 -1.61 -6.32
C ALA A 71 -2.13 -2.25 -6.45
N ARG A 72 -1.07 -1.45 -6.57
CA ARG A 72 0.32 -1.96 -6.58
C ARG A 72 0.70 -2.61 -5.26
N PHE A 73 0.23 -2.07 -4.14
CA PHE A 73 0.47 -2.67 -2.84
C PHE A 73 -0.25 -4.02 -2.67
N ASP A 74 -1.47 -4.17 -3.19
CA ASP A 74 -2.18 -5.45 -3.18
C ASP A 74 -1.49 -6.49 -4.06
N GLU A 75 -1.00 -6.09 -5.24
CA GLU A 75 -0.18 -6.96 -6.11
C GLU A 75 1.04 -7.48 -5.37
N PHE A 76 1.76 -6.60 -4.66
CA PHE A 76 2.89 -6.97 -3.82
C PHE A 76 2.49 -7.93 -2.68
N CYS A 77 1.40 -7.64 -1.96
CA CYS A 77 0.92 -8.50 -0.87
C CYS A 77 0.49 -9.89 -1.37
N ALA A 78 -0.13 -9.97 -2.55
CA ALA A 78 -0.52 -11.22 -3.18
C ALA A 78 0.72 -12.07 -3.53
N ILE A 79 1.76 -11.45 -4.10
CA ILE A 79 3.04 -12.12 -4.40
C ILE A 79 3.70 -12.62 -3.10
N LEU A 80 3.77 -11.79 -2.06
CA LEU A 80 4.29 -12.22 -0.77
C LEU A 80 3.52 -13.41 -0.20
N SER A 81 2.19 -13.35 -0.24
CA SER A 81 1.34 -14.44 0.27
C SER A 81 1.51 -15.73 -0.52
N ALA A 82 1.71 -15.65 -1.83
CA ALA A 82 1.97 -16.80 -2.70
C ALA A 82 3.39 -17.36 -2.54
N THR A 83 4.37 -16.51 -2.23
CA THR A 83 5.78 -16.89 -2.03
C THR A 83 6.05 -17.39 -0.60
N SER A 84 5.18 -17.05 0.34
CA SER A 84 5.13 -17.60 1.70
C SER A 84 4.54 -19.02 1.67
N LEU A 85 5.17 -19.93 0.93
CA LEU A 85 4.86 -21.36 1.05
C LEU A 85 5.11 -21.80 2.51
N PRO A 86 4.24 -22.63 3.12
CA PRO A 86 4.52 -23.19 4.42
C PRO A 86 5.78 -24.05 4.31
N GLU A 87 6.82 -23.69 5.06
CA GLU A 87 7.93 -24.61 5.34
C GLU A 87 7.30 -25.89 5.92
N ARG A 88 7.36 -26.98 5.14
CA ARG A 88 6.87 -28.30 5.50
C ARG A 88 7.98 -29.12 6.13
#